data_AF-A0A934FF25-F1
#
_entry.id   AF-A0A934FF25-F1
#
_cell.length_a   1.000
_cell.length_b   1.000
_cell.length_c   1.000
_cell.angle_alpha   90.00
_cell.angle_beta   90.00
_cell.angle_gamma   90.00
#
_symmetry.space_group_name_H-M   'P 1'
#
loop_
_entity.id
_entity.type
_entity.pdbx_description
1 polymer ?
#
loop_
_entity_poly.entity_id
_entity_poly.type
_entity_poly.pdbx_seq_one_letter_code
_entity_poly.pdbx_strand_id
1 'polypeptide(L)'
;MTSTIIQEFIQSLDEEIKAIKKGGGGSITKLFNGRFLREVSGLFVYVFNLENFLAVLGESPAEIEIRGKKFPAQVLSTQGSEIEIGIEHSCGHFIPEAKLQTKLWYLLELLKKKYIECQNGSAKADFHLSELVFSGQQLNYKSTDKSVIHYSYSIDPPNEAQKQAIEASFLSRLSIIWGPPGTGKTKTIAQVIEAHLNTGRRVLLVSHANNAVDEALEQVAKHLKPTPFYQEGKLVRLGIPQHEHLMKITEEGLELVLLDKIAEKLGESLTKEKNTLETENVRLDEVLSGFNAAFQAVQMFRTLMSELDALKSGISESMRELNCVSKDLVRLEESQIINKDKLIEAQSCGRLKKIFKGLNPQKIQREIDKTSVAIDSKRRVKKEIKVQLDELENVKMQKVQKVNGIKREIDILTNQDSSFGDSDIVECSRCNIKNRVKQYAENIKPICGKCKAELPSYSKRTYSVEELEKMKIEFNKRKEVHQEIVWKGVEKGVEI
;
A
#
# COMPACT_ATOMS: atom_id res chain seq x y z
N MET A 1 25.85 21.71 39.05
CA MET A 1 26.77 20.96 39.91
C MET A 1 27.82 21.91 40.42
N THR A 2 28.03 21.99 41.73
CA THR A 2 29.27 22.55 42.27
C THR A 2 30.45 21.84 41.62
N SER A 3 31.41 22.60 41.08
CA SER A 3 32.59 22.09 40.37
C SER A 3 33.32 20.96 41.12
N THR A 4 33.19 20.92 42.45
CA THR A 4 33.81 19.95 43.36
C THR A 4 33.29 18.52 43.16
N ILE A 5 31.97 18.30 43.04
CA ILE A 5 31.40 16.94 42.95
C ILE A 5 31.81 16.26 41.63
N ILE A 6 31.83 17.00 40.53
CA ILE A 6 32.29 16.48 39.23
C ILE A 6 33.76 16.04 39.31
N GLN A 7 34.61 16.81 40.00
CA GLN A 7 36.02 16.46 40.18
C GLN A 7 36.18 15.17 40.98
N GLU A 8 35.42 15.00 42.05
CA GLU A 8 35.40 13.77 42.84
C GLU A 8 34.99 12.57 41.98
N PHE A 9 33.91 12.68 41.18
CA PHE A 9 33.51 11.61 40.26
C PHE A 9 34.59 11.29 39.22
N ILE A 10 35.25 12.30 38.64
CA ILE A 10 36.34 12.09 37.68
C ILE A 10 37.49 11.31 38.33
N GLN A 11 37.87 11.68 39.55
CA GLN A 11 38.94 11.01 40.30
C GLN A 11 38.56 9.55 40.63
N SER A 12 37.37 9.32 41.17
CA SER A 12 36.91 7.98 41.52
C SER A 12 36.79 7.07 40.29
N LEU A 13 36.30 7.60 39.16
CA LEU A 13 36.28 6.86 37.90
C LEU A 13 37.69 6.49 37.44
N ASP A 14 38.68 7.38 37.60
CA ASP A 14 40.06 7.10 37.25
C ASP A 14 40.67 5.94 38.06
N GLU A 15 40.38 5.90 39.35
CA GLU A 15 40.83 4.84 40.24
C GLU A 15 40.17 3.50 39.86
N GLU A 16 38.86 3.50 39.59
CA GLU A 16 38.09 2.32 39.18
C GLU A 16 38.55 1.77 37.82
N ILE A 17 38.74 2.64 36.82
CA ILE A 17 39.27 2.27 35.49
C ILE A 17 40.64 1.59 35.63
N LYS A 18 41.54 2.14 36.47
CA LYS A 18 42.86 1.55 36.72
C LYS A 18 42.76 0.18 37.39
N ALA A 19 41.81 -0.01 38.29
CA ALA A 19 41.56 -1.30 38.94
C ALA A 19 41.03 -2.35 37.94
N ILE A 20 39.99 -2.01 37.16
CA ILE A 20 39.37 -2.91 36.17
C ILE A 20 40.37 -3.31 35.08
N LYS A 21 41.21 -2.38 34.61
CA LYS A 21 42.26 -2.66 33.62
C LYS A 21 43.27 -3.72 34.11
N LYS A 22 43.50 -3.82 35.42
CA LYS A 22 44.35 -4.87 36.01
C LYS A 22 43.63 -6.21 36.18
N GLY A 23 42.31 -6.19 36.34
CA GLY A 23 41.48 -7.37 36.68
C GLY A 23 40.86 -8.14 35.51
N GLY A 24 41.07 -7.73 34.25
CA GLY A 24 40.59 -8.48 33.08
C GLY A 24 39.06 -8.53 32.91
N GLY A 25 38.32 -7.61 33.54
CA GLY A 25 36.86 -7.61 33.53
C GLY A 25 36.24 -7.31 32.16
N GLY A 26 35.11 -7.97 31.85
CA GLY A 26 34.33 -7.77 30.63
C GLY A 26 33.13 -8.70 30.53
N SER A 27 32.11 -8.30 29.77
CA SER A 27 30.99 -9.18 29.43
C SER A 27 31.34 -9.99 28.18
N ILE A 28 31.00 -11.27 28.17
CA ILE A 28 31.20 -12.18 27.03
C ILE A 28 29.86 -12.35 26.31
N THR A 29 29.82 -12.00 25.04
CA THR A 29 28.66 -12.13 24.16
C THR A 29 28.98 -13.12 23.04
N LYS A 30 28.07 -14.05 22.75
CA LYS A 30 28.22 -14.96 21.62
C LYS A 30 27.73 -14.30 20.32
N LEU A 31 28.45 -14.57 19.24
CA LEU A 31 28.20 -14.04 17.91
C LEU A 31 28.08 -15.21 16.93
N PHE A 32 27.21 -15.05 15.94
CA PHE A 32 26.92 -16.10 14.96
C PHE A 32 27.03 -15.58 13.53
N ASN A 33 27.23 -16.49 12.58
CA ASN A 33 27.15 -16.24 11.14
C ASN A 33 27.99 -15.04 10.65
N GLY A 34 29.20 -14.89 11.19
CA GLY A 34 30.15 -13.85 10.81
C GLY A 34 30.50 -13.89 9.33
N ARG A 35 30.25 -12.80 8.60
CA ARG A 35 30.59 -12.65 7.18
C ARG A 35 31.56 -11.50 7.00
N PHE A 36 32.61 -11.74 6.23
CA PHE A 36 33.52 -10.67 5.84
C PHE A 36 32.78 -9.66 4.95
N LEU A 37 32.87 -8.38 5.29
CA LEU A 37 32.20 -7.31 4.57
C LEU A 37 33.18 -6.46 3.77
N ARG A 38 34.21 -5.93 4.43
CA ARG A 38 35.18 -5.00 3.84
C ARG A 38 36.45 -4.89 4.66
N GLU A 39 37.50 -4.32 4.07
CA GLU A 39 38.70 -3.88 4.79
C GLU A 39 38.72 -2.35 4.85
N VAL A 40 38.89 -1.78 6.04
CA VAL A 40 38.94 -0.33 6.25
C VAL A 40 40.02 -0.01 7.27
N SER A 41 40.95 0.88 6.92
CA SER A 41 42.00 1.38 7.84
C SER A 41 42.83 0.28 8.51
N GLY A 42 43.10 -0.83 7.80
CA GLY A 42 43.85 -1.98 8.34
C GLY A 42 43.04 -2.91 9.24
N LEU A 43 41.73 -2.70 9.36
CA LEU A 43 40.80 -3.61 10.03
C LEU A 43 40.00 -4.42 9.00
N PHE A 44 39.92 -5.73 9.21
CA PHE A 44 39.01 -6.63 8.51
C PHE A 44 37.65 -6.55 9.19
N VAL A 45 36.65 -6.01 8.49
CA VAL A 45 35.30 -5.78 9.02
C VAL A 45 34.43 -7.00 8.75
N TYR A 46 33.83 -7.52 9.82
CA TYR A 46 32.91 -8.64 9.80
C TYR A 46 31.54 -8.21 10.33
N VAL A 47 30.48 -8.68 9.68
CA VAL A 47 29.11 -8.57 10.20
C VAL A 47 28.77 -9.88 10.87
N PHE A 48 28.33 -9.83 12.13
CA PHE A 48 27.81 -10.98 12.85
C PHE A 48 26.34 -10.76 13.23
N ASN A 49 25.62 -11.87 13.36
CA ASN A 49 24.32 -11.90 13.98
C ASN A 49 24.48 -12.07 15.49
N LEU A 50 23.80 -11.21 16.22
CA LEU A 50 23.62 -11.30 17.65
C LEU A 50 22.40 -12.17 17.95
N GLU A 51 22.52 -13.01 18.97
CA GLU A 51 21.35 -13.67 19.56
C GLU A 51 20.44 -12.63 20.25
N ASN A 52 21.04 -11.55 20.77
CA ASN A 52 20.36 -10.50 21.51
C ASN A 52 21.00 -9.13 21.30
N PHE A 53 20.21 -8.07 21.42
CA PHE A 53 20.71 -6.70 21.33
C PHE A 53 21.89 -6.47 22.28
N LEU A 54 23.01 -6.02 21.72
CA LEU A 54 24.20 -5.68 22.49
C LEU A 54 24.26 -4.16 22.63
N ALA A 55 24.00 -3.66 23.84
CA ALA A 55 24.12 -2.24 24.17
C ALA A 55 25.58 -1.83 24.32
N VAL A 56 26.32 -1.87 23.22
CA VAL A 56 27.72 -1.46 23.13
C VAL A 56 27.81 -0.32 22.14
N LEU A 57 28.54 0.72 22.53
CA LEU A 57 28.72 1.91 21.72
C LEU A 57 29.63 1.60 20.53
N GLY A 58 29.38 2.25 19.40
CA GLY A 58 30.32 2.26 18.28
C GLY A 58 31.70 2.73 18.74
N GLU A 59 32.74 2.18 18.13
CA GLU A 59 34.15 2.33 18.47
C GLU A 59 34.61 1.63 19.76
N SER A 60 33.76 0.83 20.42
CA SER A 60 34.17 0.18 21.68
C SER A 60 35.26 -0.87 21.48
N PRO A 61 36.38 -0.81 22.23
CA PRO A 61 37.43 -1.82 22.16
C PRO A 61 36.96 -3.13 22.78
N ALA A 62 37.29 -4.23 22.11
CA ALA A 62 36.91 -5.57 22.49
C ALA A 62 38.04 -6.57 22.19
N GLU A 63 37.82 -7.80 22.61
CA GLU A 63 38.61 -8.96 22.21
C GLU A 63 37.63 -9.99 21.65
N ILE A 64 37.92 -10.53 20.47
CA ILE A 64 37.08 -11.56 19.85
C ILE A 64 37.83 -12.89 19.84
N GLU A 65 37.19 -13.92 20.36
CA GLU A 65 37.67 -15.29 20.34
C GLU A 65 37.01 -16.06 19.19
N ILE A 66 37.83 -16.50 18.23
CA ILE A 66 37.41 -17.29 17.07
C ILE A 66 38.21 -18.59 17.08
N ARG A 67 37.51 -19.74 17.15
CA ARG A 67 38.12 -21.08 17.17
C ARG A 67 39.23 -21.22 18.25
N GLY A 68 39.00 -20.66 19.44
CA GLY A 68 39.93 -20.70 20.57
C GLY A 68 41.13 -19.74 20.48
N LYS A 69 41.22 -18.91 19.43
CA LYS A 69 42.23 -17.85 19.30
C LYS A 69 41.61 -16.49 19.56
N LYS A 70 42.29 -15.67 20.35
CA LYS A 70 41.86 -14.32 20.72
C LYS A 70 42.51 -13.29 19.79
N PHE A 71 41.70 -12.35 19.30
CA PHE A 71 42.13 -11.26 18.43
C PHE A 71 41.66 -9.92 19.02
N PRO A 72 42.50 -8.87 18.97
CA PRO A 72 42.04 -7.51 19.21
C PRO A 72 40.93 -7.16 18.22
N ALA A 73 39.85 -6.59 18.74
CA ALA A 73 38.69 -6.23 17.95
C ALA A 73 38.13 -4.87 18.39
N GLN A 74 37.38 -4.25 17.49
CA GLN A 74 36.64 -3.04 17.77
C GLN A 74 35.20 -3.19 17.27
N VAL A 75 34.24 -2.87 18.12
CA VAL A 75 32.84 -2.77 17.70
C VAL A 75 32.69 -1.48 16.91
N LEU A 76 32.36 -1.57 15.62
CA LEU A 76 32.23 -0.40 14.75
C LEU A 76 30.80 0.16 14.82
N SER A 77 29.81 -0.72 14.72
CA SER A 77 28.40 -0.35 14.82
C SER A 77 27.54 -1.52 15.27
N THR A 78 26.38 -1.20 15.83
CA THR A 78 25.32 -2.14 16.20
C THR A 78 24.02 -1.65 15.56
N GLN A 79 23.37 -2.51 14.79
CA GLN A 79 22.09 -2.21 14.12
C GLN A 79 21.13 -3.38 14.37
N GLY A 80 20.15 -3.20 15.26
CA GLY A 80 19.20 -4.25 15.62
C GLY A 80 19.91 -5.51 16.14
N SER A 81 19.79 -6.61 15.39
CA SER A 81 20.42 -7.91 15.68
C SER A 81 21.75 -8.13 14.94
N GLU A 82 22.27 -7.13 14.24
CA GLU A 82 23.56 -7.19 13.55
C GLU A 82 24.61 -6.32 14.23
N ILE A 83 25.86 -6.79 14.21
CA ILE A 83 27.02 -6.08 14.73
C ILE A 83 28.17 -6.10 13.72
N GLU A 84 28.71 -4.92 13.44
CA GLU A 84 29.95 -4.79 12.67
C GLU A 84 31.15 -4.77 13.62
N ILE A 85 32.10 -5.67 13.38
CA ILE A 85 33.31 -5.82 14.18
C ILE A 85 34.53 -5.71 13.27
N GLY A 86 35.41 -4.75 13.56
CA GLY A 86 36.73 -4.65 12.96
C GLY A 86 37.72 -5.53 13.71
N ILE A 87 38.42 -6.40 13.00
CA ILE A 87 39.46 -7.30 13.54
C ILE A 87 40.77 -6.95 12.84
N GLU A 88 41.88 -6.85 13.58
CA GLU A 88 43.19 -6.51 13.01
C GLU A 88 43.76 -7.58 12.06
N HIS A 89 43.16 -8.78 12.02
CA HIS A 89 43.65 -9.92 11.27
C HIS A 89 42.52 -10.56 10.45
N SER A 90 42.84 -11.00 9.23
CA SER A 90 41.91 -11.76 8.40
C SER A 90 41.63 -13.13 9.03
N CYS A 91 40.35 -13.40 9.30
CA CYS A 91 39.85 -14.64 9.88
C CYS A 91 39.07 -15.49 8.86
N GLY A 92 39.31 -15.27 7.56
CA GLY A 92 38.59 -15.90 6.44
C GLY A 92 37.31 -15.16 6.05
N HIS A 93 36.53 -15.71 5.12
CA HIS A 93 35.30 -15.08 4.63
C HIS A 93 34.06 -15.36 5.48
N PHE A 94 34.07 -16.45 6.25
CA PHE A 94 32.94 -16.90 7.05
C PHE A 94 33.38 -17.48 8.40
N ILE A 95 32.71 -17.03 9.46
CA ILE A 95 32.95 -17.39 10.86
C ILE A 95 31.62 -17.88 11.46
N PRO A 96 31.43 -19.20 11.64
CA PRO A 96 30.15 -19.73 12.13
C PRO A 96 29.76 -19.21 13.52
N GLU A 97 30.73 -19.15 14.44
CA GLU A 97 30.55 -18.71 15.83
C GLU A 97 31.81 -17.97 16.31
N ALA A 98 31.63 -16.94 17.14
CA ALA A 98 32.69 -16.24 17.85
C ALA A 98 32.21 -15.77 19.24
N LYS A 99 33.15 -15.46 20.14
CA LYS A 99 32.83 -14.84 21.44
C LYS A 99 33.47 -13.47 21.52
N LEU A 100 32.65 -12.44 21.74
CA LEU A 100 33.10 -11.07 21.93
C LEU A 100 33.20 -10.76 23.42
N GLN A 101 34.38 -10.42 23.89
CA GLN A 101 34.61 -9.90 25.23
C GLN A 101 34.77 -8.38 25.16
N THR A 102 33.79 -7.66 25.68
CA THR A 102 33.83 -6.19 25.74
C THR A 102 34.57 -5.70 26.98
N LYS A 103 35.31 -4.60 26.84
CA LYS A 103 36.12 -4.06 27.94
C LYS A 103 35.28 -3.07 28.77
N LEU A 104 34.92 -3.46 30.00
CA LEU A 104 34.04 -2.67 30.88
C LEU A 104 34.59 -1.27 31.21
N TRP A 105 35.93 -1.14 31.31
CA TRP A 105 36.58 0.14 31.59
C TRP A 105 36.31 1.21 30.53
N TYR A 106 35.98 0.83 29.29
CA TYR A 106 35.74 1.80 28.22
C TYR A 106 34.49 2.64 28.46
N LEU A 107 33.42 2.02 28.97
CA LEU A 107 32.21 2.74 29.32
C LEU A 107 32.47 3.77 30.44
N LEU A 108 33.29 3.39 31.42
CA LEU A 108 33.71 4.29 32.49
C LEU A 108 34.60 5.42 31.97
N GLU A 109 35.48 5.15 31.00
CA GLU A 109 36.28 6.19 30.33
C GLU A 109 35.41 7.18 29.57
N LEU A 110 34.38 6.71 28.87
CA LEU A 110 33.43 7.59 28.19
C LEU A 110 32.61 8.44 29.18
N LEU A 111 32.19 7.84 30.30
CA LEU A 111 31.51 8.57 31.37
C LEU A 111 32.44 9.65 31.96
N LYS A 112 33.70 9.32 32.23
CA LYS A 112 34.72 10.26 32.70
C LYS A 112 34.93 11.40 31.70
N LYS A 113 35.07 11.08 30.40
CA LYS A 113 35.22 12.06 29.32
C LYS A 113 34.04 13.02 29.29
N LYS A 114 32.82 12.51 29.40
CA LYS A 114 31.60 13.32 29.46
C LYS A 114 31.60 14.28 30.64
N TYR A 115 32.05 13.85 31.83
CA TYR A 115 32.21 14.73 32.99
C TYR A 115 33.24 15.84 32.73
N ILE A 116 34.38 15.52 32.14
CA ILE A 116 35.43 16.50 31.78
C ILE A 116 34.90 17.53 30.77
N GLU A 117 34.20 17.08 29.73
CA GLU A 117 33.61 17.97 28.72
C GLU A 117 32.57 18.92 29.32
N CYS A 118 31.78 18.44 30.28
CA CYS A 118 30.82 19.27 30.98
C CYS A 118 31.51 20.29 31.91
N GLN A 119 32.60 19.90 32.56
CA GLN A 119 33.40 20.80 33.38
C GLN A 119 34.06 21.92 32.56
N ASN A 120 34.51 21.59 31.35
CA ASN A 120 35.17 22.53 30.44
C ASN A 120 34.17 23.37 29.62
N GLY A 121 32.86 23.13 29.76
CA GLY A 121 31.81 23.84 29.02
C GLY A 121 31.64 23.41 27.56
N SER A 122 32.34 22.35 27.11
CA SER A 122 32.27 21.84 25.73
C SER A 122 31.07 20.92 25.47
N ALA A 123 30.45 20.39 26.53
CA ALA A 123 29.19 19.64 26.45
C ALA A 123 28.15 20.19 27.43
N LYS A 124 26.88 20.25 27.00
CA LYS A 124 25.74 20.57 27.86
C LYS A 124 25.11 19.26 28.34
N ALA A 125 25.29 18.93 29.61
CA ALA A 125 24.48 17.93 30.30
C ALA A 125 23.70 18.60 31.42
N ASP A 126 22.42 18.24 31.55
CA ASP A 126 21.60 18.71 32.66
C ASP A 126 21.86 17.85 33.90
N PHE A 127 22.62 18.41 34.83
CA PHE A 127 22.91 17.80 36.13
C PHE A 127 22.02 18.33 37.25
N HIS A 128 20.96 19.09 36.93
CA HIS A 128 20.12 19.73 37.92
C HIS A 128 19.48 18.72 38.88
N LEU A 129 18.96 17.59 38.37
CA LEU A 129 18.40 16.52 39.21
C LEU A 129 19.43 15.92 40.17
N SER A 130 20.63 15.58 39.68
CA SER A 130 21.71 15.07 40.54
C SER A 130 22.17 16.11 41.57
N GLU A 131 22.24 17.38 41.19
CA GLU A 131 22.60 18.45 42.11
C GLU A 131 21.55 18.63 43.20
N LEU A 132 20.27 18.50 42.88
CA LEU A 132 19.19 18.48 43.88
C LEU A 132 19.35 17.32 44.86
N VAL A 133 19.69 16.11 44.36
CA VAL A 133 19.95 14.94 45.22
C VAL A 133 21.10 15.19 46.18
N PHE A 134 22.23 15.70 45.68
CA PHE A 134 23.46 15.86 46.48
C PHE A 134 23.49 17.13 47.34
N SER A 135 22.81 18.21 46.92
CA SER A 135 22.75 19.46 47.68
C SER A 135 21.76 19.43 48.84
N GLY A 136 20.88 18.43 48.89
CA GLY A 136 19.82 18.33 49.89
C GLY A 136 18.78 19.45 49.80
N GLN A 137 18.73 20.19 48.69
CA GLN A 137 17.74 21.25 48.50
C GLN A 137 16.33 20.65 48.37
N GLN A 138 15.40 21.19 49.15
CA GLN A 138 14.00 20.79 49.08
C GLN A 138 13.37 21.24 47.76
N LEU A 139 12.83 20.28 47.02
CA LEU A 139 12.01 20.54 45.85
C LEU A 139 10.61 21.00 46.28
N ASN A 140 10.34 22.29 46.17
CA ASN A 140 8.97 22.82 46.17
C ASN A 140 8.33 22.61 44.79
N TYR A 141 8.30 21.37 44.31
CA TYR A 141 7.62 21.03 43.06
C TYR A 141 6.19 20.60 43.39
N LYS A 142 5.25 21.54 43.25
CA LYS A 142 3.81 21.24 43.24
C LYS A 142 3.39 21.06 41.80
N SER A 143 3.29 19.81 41.34
CA SER A 143 2.58 19.52 40.09
C SER A 143 1.16 20.10 40.16
N THR A 144 0.76 20.89 39.16
CA THR A 144 -0.62 21.34 38.96
C THR A 144 -1.47 20.31 38.22
N ASP A 145 -0.85 19.20 37.80
CA ASP A 145 -1.51 18.15 37.05
C ASP A 145 -2.34 17.29 38.01
N LYS A 146 -3.61 17.67 38.20
CA LYS A 146 -4.64 16.88 38.89
C LYS A 146 -5.14 15.74 38.00
N SER A 147 -4.27 15.12 37.20
CA SER A 147 -4.66 13.91 36.48
C SER A 147 -5.02 12.85 37.52
N VAL A 148 -6.20 12.25 37.37
CA VAL A 148 -6.64 11.15 38.22
C VAL A 148 -5.63 10.03 37.98
N ILE A 149 -4.87 9.67 39.03
CA ILE A 149 -3.86 8.63 38.93
C ILE A 149 -4.61 7.29 38.79
N HIS A 150 -4.68 6.80 37.57
CA HIS A 150 -5.28 5.51 37.27
C HIS A 150 -4.21 4.42 37.36
N TYR A 151 -4.19 3.69 38.46
CA TYR A 151 -3.59 2.36 38.55
C TYR A 151 -4.72 1.35 38.74
N SER A 152 -4.56 0.14 38.19
CA SER A 152 -5.56 -0.90 38.38
C SER A 152 -5.58 -1.28 39.86
N TYR A 153 -6.79 -1.43 40.42
CA TYR A 153 -6.95 -2.16 41.67
C TYR A 153 -6.67 -3.63 41.35
N SER A 154 -5.38 -3.98 41.37
CA SER A 154 -4.88 -5.35 41.22
C SER A 154 -5.60 -6.31 42.16
N ILE A 155 -5.41 -7.62 41.91
CA ILE A 155 -5.84 -8.73 42.80
C ILE A 155 -5.38 -8.50 44.25
N ASP A 156 -4.33 -7.71 44.46
CA ASP A 156 -3.86 -7.27 45.76
C ASP A 156 -3.63 -5.73 45.76
N PRO A 157 -4.54 -4.91 46.32
CA PRO A 157 -4.45 -3.45 46.26
C PRO A 157 -3.25 -2.88 47.05
N PRO A 158 -2.75 -1.68 46.70
CA PRO A 158 -1.68 -1.04 47.47
C PRO A 158 -2.20 -0.63 48.87
N ASN A 159 -1.36 -0.82 49.89
CA ASN A 159 -1.61 -0.22 51.20
C ASN A 159 -1.38 1.31 51.17
N GLU A 160 -1.73 2.03 52.23
CA GLU A 160 -1.61 3.49 52.27
C GLU A 160 -0.19 4.02 52.02
N ALA A 161 0.84 3.33 52.52
CA ALA A 161 2.23 3.73 52.27
C ALA A 161 2.63 3.53 50.79
N GLN A 162 2.16 2.46 50.16
CA GLN A 162 2.38 2.20 48.74
C GLN A 162 1.60 3.19 47.86
N LYS A 163 0.36 3.55 48.25
CA LYS A 163 -0.41 4.60 47.57
C LYS A 163 0.32 5.94 47.62
N GLN A 164 0.81 6.34 48.79
CA GLN A 164 1.62 7.56 48.94
C GLN A 164 2.89 7.52 48.09
N ALA A 165 3.54 6.36 47.97
CA ALA A 165 4.70 6.19 47.10
C ALA A 165 4.35 6.36 45.62
N ILE A 166 3.24 5.79 45.16
CA ILE A 166 2.71 5.95 43.80
C ILE A 166 2.35 7.41 43.53
N GLU A 167 1.60 8.06 44.41
CA GLU A 167 1.25 9.48 44.28
C GLU A 167 2.50 10.38 44.26
N ALA A 168 3.48 10.13 45.13
CA ALA A 168 4.73 10.87 45.16
C ALA A 168 5.49 10.77 43.83
N SER A 169 5.51 9.60 43.18
CA SER A 169 6.14 9.41 41.86
C SER A 169 5.52 10.25 40.74
N PHE A 170 4.26 10.65 40.88
CA PHE A 170 3.56 11.51 39.92
C PHE A 170 3.77 12.98 40.18
N LEU A 171 3.71 13.35 41.46
CA LEU A 171 3.66 14.73 41.89
C LEU A 171 5.03 15.39 41.92
N SER A 172 6.12 14.61 41.94
CA SER A 172 7.49 15.10 42.08
C SER A 172 8.35 14.75 40.87
N ARG A 173 9.32 15.61 40.54
CA ARG A 173 10.35 15.30 39.52
C ARG A 173 11.34 14.23 39.98
N LEU A 174 11.50 14.08 41.29
CA LEU A 174 12.35 13.10 41.95
C LEU A 174 11.59 12.56 43.15
N SER A 175 11.50 11.24 43.25
CA SER A 175 10.88 10.55 44.37
C SER A 175 11.80 9.43 44.84
N ILE A 176 12.10 9.43 46.13
CA ILE A 176 12.91 8.39 46.78
C ILE A 176 11.96 7.53 47.61
N ILE A 177 11.71 6.31 47.15
CA ILE A 177 10.85 5.36 47.84
C ILE A 177 11.75 4.39 48.60
N TRP A 178 11.66 4.43 49.92
CA TRP A 178 12.40 3.53 50.80
C TRP A 178 11.50 2.39 51.29
N GLY A 179 11.97 1.14 51.17
CA GLY A 179 11.20 -0.03 51.55
C GLY A 179 12.08 -1.12 52.19
N PRO A 180 11.91 -1.43 53.49
CA PRO A 180 12.54 -2.57 54.13
C PRO A 180 12.27 -3.91 53.40
N PRO A 181 13.05 -4.97 53.65
CA PRO A 181 12.75 -6.31 53.13
C PRO A 181 11.30 -6.73 53.44
N GLY A 182 10.63 -7.38 52.49
CA GLY A 182 9.25 -7.85 52.65
C GLY A 182 8.14 -6.80 52.48
N THR A 183 8.45 -5.51 52.26
CA THR A 183 7.43 -4.43 52.14
C THR A 183 6.77 -4.30 50.76
N GLY A 184 7.00 -5.25 49.86
CA GLY A 184 6.41 -5.23 48.52
C GLY A 184 6.99 -4.16 47.60
N LYS A 185 8.30 -3.86 47.70
CA LYS A 185 9.00 -2.91 46.81
C LYS A 185 8.72 -3.17 45.34
N THR A 186 8.91 -4.41 44.90
CA THR A 186 8.75 -4.82 43.50
C THR A 186 7.30 -4.69 43.03
N LYS A 187 6.34 -5.00 43.90
CA LYS A 187 4.92 -4.76 43.66
C LYS A 187 4.59 -3.27 43.52
N THR A 188 5.18 -2.44 44.37
CA THR A 188 5.03 -0.97 44.31
C THR A 188 5.60 -0.43 43.02
N ILE A 189 6.76 -0.93 42.57
CA ILE A 189 7.36 -0.58 41.27
C ILE A 189 6.39 -0.93 40.13
N ALA A 190 5.80 -2.12 40.12
CA ALA A 190 4.84 -2.51 39.08
C ALA A 190 3.63 -1.54 39.00
N GLN A 191 3.11 -1.13 40.14
CA GLN A 191 1.99 -0.17 40.21
C GLN A 191 2.40 1.25 39.77
N VAL A 192 3.60 1.71 40.13
CA VAL A 192 4.16 2.98 39.64
C VAL A 192 4.31 2.96 38.12
N ILE A 193 4.84 1.87 37.57
CA ILE A 193 5.02 1.70 36.12
C ILE A 193 3.66 1.72 35.42
N GLU A 194 2.70 0.92 35.88
CA GLU A 194 1.34 0.90 35.32
C GLU A 194 0.72 2.29 35.29
N ALA A 195 0.77 3.00 36.43
CA ALA A 195 0.22 4.34 36.53
C ALA A 195 0.84 5.27 35.49
N HIS A 196 2.17 5.28 35.33
CA HIS A 196 2.84 6.11 34.34
C HIS A 196 2.48 5.71 32.90
N LEU A 197 2.40 4.42 32.59
CA LEU A 197 1.97 3.92 31.29
C LEU A 197 0.54 4.35 30.95
N ASN A 198 -0.38 4.32 31.92
CA ASN A 198 -1.77 4.78 31.74
C ASN A 198 -1.86 6.28 31.41
N THR A 199 -0.86 7.07 31.78
CA THR A 199 -0.75 8.49 31.39
C THR A 199 -0.01 8.71 30.07
N GLY A 200 0.28 7.63 29.31
CA GLY A 200 0.99 7.69 28.03
C GLY A 200 2.49 7.96 28.15
N ARG A 201 3.07 7.87 29.36
CA ARG A 201 4.51 8.06 29.58
C ARG A 201 5.29 6.80 29.21
N ARG A 202 6.54 6.97 28.80
CA ARG A 202 7.51 5.88 28.61
C ARG A 202 8.33 5.72 29.89
N VAL A 203 8.59 4.48 30.28
CA VAL A 203 9.34 4.15 31.49
C VAL A 203 10.60 3.37 31.14
N LEU A 204 11.74 3.79 31.72
CA LEU A 204 13.00 3.05 31.69
C LEU A 204 13.24 2.48 33.08
N LEU A 205 13.18 1.15 33.21
CA LEU A 205 13.50 0.42 34.44
C LEU A 205 14.96 -0.03 34.39
N VAL A 206 15.76 0.39 35.37
CA VAL A 206 17.19 0.07 35.46
C VAL A 206 17.56 -0.37 36.88
N SER A 207 18.56 -1.25 36.98
CA SER A 207 19.21 -1.63 38.23
C SER A 207 20.68 -1.94 37.99
N HIS A 208 21.49 -1.90 39.05
CA HIS A 208 22.89 -2.30 38.99
C HIS A 208 23.07 -3.81 38.79
N ALA A 209 22.08 -4.63 39.18
CA ALA A 209 22.16 -6.09 39.07
C ALA A 209 21.11 -6.63 38.10
N ASN A 210 21.52 -7.49 37.16
CA ASN A 210 20.62 -8.15 36.22
C ASN A 210 19.48 -8.90 36.94
N ASN A 211 19.81 -9.64 38.01
CA ASN A 211 18.82 -10.36 38.83
C ASN A 211 17.72 -9.44 39.38
N ALA A 212 18.07 -8.21 39.79
CA ALA A 212 17.10 -7.25 40.30
C ALA A 212 16.23 -6.64 39.19
N VAL A 213 16.77 -6.49 37.97
CA VAL A 213 15.97 -6.10 36.80
C VAL A 213 14.99 -7.21 36.45
N ASP A 214 15.46 -8.46 36.42
CA ASP A 214 14.65 -9.62 36.04
C ASP A 214 13.54 -9.88 37.07
N GLU A 215 13.84 -9.82 38.37
CA GLU A 215 12.84 -9.90 39.46
C GLU A 215 11.79 -8.79 39.36
N ALA A 216 12.21 -7.55 39.06
CA ALA A 216 11.29 -6.43 38.87
C ALA A 216 10.43 -6.60 37.62
N LEU A 217 11.03 -7.02 36.52
CA LEU A 217 10.34 -7.27 35.26
C LEU A 217 9.30 -8.37 35.40
N GLU A 218 9.60 -9.48 36.07
CA GLU A 218 8.64 -10.56 36.31
C GLU A 218 7.38 -10.05 36.99
N GLN A 219 7.52 -9.27 38.07
CA GLN A 219 6.39 -8.71 38.79
C GLN A 219 5.60 -7.71 37.95
N VAL A 220 6.29 -6.89 37.16
CA VAL A 220 5.67 -5.95 36.21
C VAL A 220 4.90 -6.69 35.12
N ALA A 221 5.49 -7.73 34.54
CA ALA A 221 4.88 -8.55 33.50
C ALA A 221 3.65 -9.28 34.02
N LYS A 222 3.72 -9.88 35.22
CA LYS A 222 2.57 -10.49 35.92
C LYS A 222 1.44 -9.50 36.11
N HIS A 223 1.77 -8.33 36.65
CA HIS A 223 0.80 -7.28 36.96
C HIS A 223 0.13 -6.73 35.69
N LEU A 224 0.91 -6.54 34.62
CA LEU A 224 0.44 -5.97 33.36
C LEU A 224 -0.10 -7.01 32.36
N LYS A 225 0.02 -8.31 32.64
CA LYS A 225 -0.48 -9.40 31.78
C LYS A 225 -1.91 -9.20 31.25
N PRO A 226 -2.91 -8.75 32.05
CA PRO A 226 -4.27 -8.54 31.55
C PRO A 226 -4.44 -7.24 30.74
N THR A 227 -3.43 -6.38 30.67
CA THR A 227 -3.50 -5.07 30.03
C THR A 227 -3.03 -5.10 28.57
N PRO A 228 -3.45 -4.15 27.73
CA PRO A 228 -2.93 -4.01 26.36
C PRO A 228 -1.40 -3.79 26.31
N PHE A 229 -0.80 -3.22 27.35
CA PHE A 229 0.65 -2.99 27.41
C PHE A 229 1.45 -4.29 27.26
N TYR A 230 1.01 -5.36 27.94
CA TYR A 230 1.65 -6.67 27.81
C TYR A 230 1.21 -7.39 26.53
N GLN A 231 -0.08 -7.38 26.22
CA GLN A 231 -0.62 -8.10 25.06
C GLN A 231 -0.06 -7.59 23.72
N GLU A 232 0.24 -6.31 23.61
CA GLU A 232 0.85 -5.70 22.43
C GLU A 232 2.38 -5.76 22.43
N GLY A 233 3.01 -6.39 23.44
CA GLY A 233 4.47 -6.51 23.51
C GLY A 233 5.21 -5.19 23.78
N LYS A 234 4.61 -4.28 24.57
CA LYS A 234 5.21 -2.96 24.88
C LYS A 234 6.22 -2.99 26.02
N LEU A 235 6.38 -4.12 26.71
CA LEU A 235 7.40 -4.32 27.72
C LEU A 235 8.58 -5.01 27.04
N VAL A 236 9.78 -4.42 27.12
CA VAL A 236 10.97 -4.98 26.45
C VAL A 236 12.11 -5.11 27.43
N ARG A 237 12.62 -6.34 27.58
CA ARG A 237 13.87 -6.62 28.29
C ARG A 237 15.04 -6.55 27.34
N LEU A 238 15.96 -5.61 27.59
CA LEU A 238 17.19 -5.47 26.80
C LEU A 238 18.29 -6.41 27.30
N GLY A 239 18.52 -7.52 26.60
CA GLY A 239 19.49 -8.56 26.97
C GLY A 239 18.84 -9.80 27.58
N ILE A 240 19.63 -10.86 27.79
CA ILE A 240 19.13 -12.17 28.22
C ILE A 240 18.89 -12.17 29.75
N PRO A 241 17.66 -12.49 30.21
CA PRO A 241 17.42 -12.77 31.63
C PRO A 241 18.30 -13.92 32.13
N GLN A 242 18.57 -13.99 33.43
CA GLN A 242 19.24 -15.19 33.96
C GLN A 242 18.39 -16.43 33.73
N HIS A 243 19.03 -17.60 33.59
CA HIS A 243 18.36 -18.85 33.24
C HIS A 243 17.17 -19.19 34.17
N GLU A 244 17.29 -18.91 35.47
CA GLU A 244 16.18 -19.13 36.42
C GLU A 244 14.95 -18.26 36.09
N HIS A 245 15.17 -16.98 35.81
CA HIS A 245 14.13 -16.04 35.43
C HIS A 245 13.55 -16.36 34.05
N LEU A 246 14.39 -16.79 33.10
CA LEU A 246 13.94 -17.23 31.79
C LEU A 246 12.97 -18.41 31.90
N MET A 247 13.29 -19.41 32.72
CA MET A 247 12.40 -20.55 32.96
C MET A 247 11.07 -20.12 33.58
N LYS A 248 11.09 -19.24 34.59
CA LYS A 248 9.87 -18.68 35.21
C LYS A 248 9.01 -17.93 34.20
N ILE A 249 9.63 -17.09 33.37
CA ILE A 249 8.95 -16.35 32.31
C ILE A 249 8.24 -17.31 31.36
N THR A 250 8.90 -18.38 30.93
CA THR A 250 8.32 -19.40 30.04
C THR A 250 7.19 -20.18 30.73
N GLU A 251 7.41 -20.70 31.94
CA GLU A 251 6.43 -21.49 32.70
C GLU A 251 5.14 -20.72 32.99
N GLU A 252 5.25 -19.42 33.26
CA GLU A 252 4.11 -18.57 33.56
C GLU A 252 3.51 -17.88 32.33
N GLY A 253 4.04 -18.14 31.13
CA GLY A 253 3.60 -17.55 29.87
C GLY A 253 3.75 -16.02 29.84
N LEU A 254 4.88 -15.52 30.33
CA LEU A 254 5.28 -14.12 30.39
C LEU A 254 6.24 -13.69 29.26
N GLU A 255 6.32 -14.50 28.20
CA GLU A 255 7.30 -14.38 27.10
C GLU A 255 7.24 -13.05 26.32
N LEU A 256 6.13 -12.31 26.34
CA LEU A 256 5.98 -11.01 25.65
C LEU A 256 6.72 -9.85 26.37
N VAL A 257 7.83 -10.18 27.02
CA VAL A 257 8.86 -9.26 27.49
C VAL A 257 10.20 -9.48 26.79
N LEU A 258 10.36 -10.63 26.12
CA LEU A 258 11.56 -11.02 25.40
C LEU A 258 11.46 -10.52 23.95
N LEU A 259 12.55 -9.94 23.47
CA LEU A 259 12.56 -9.26 22.17
C LEU A 259 12.25 -10.20 21.00
N ASP A 260 12.83 -11.40 21.02
CA ASP A 260 12.61 -12.46 20.03
C ASP A 260 11.14 -12.87 19.95
N LYS A 261 10.49 -13.04 21.11
CA LYS A 261 9.08 -13.43 21.20
C LYS A 261 8.13 -12.31 20.77
N ILE A 262 8.47 -11.07 21.09
CA ILE A 262 7.74 -9.90 20.60
C ILE A 262 7.86 -9.79 19.08
N ALA A 263 9.08 -9.96 18.54
CA ALA A 263 9.32 -9.93 17.10
C ALA A 263 8.58 -11.06 16.36
N GLU A 264 8.59 -12.28 16.90
CA GLU A 264 7.85 -13.44 16.36
C GLU A 264 6.34 -13.13 16.28
N LYS A 265 5.75 -12.64 17.38
CA LYS A 265 4.32 -12.29 17.41
C LYS A 265 3.95 -11.18 16.45
N LEU A 266 4.74 -10.10 16.41
CA LEU A 266 4.51 -8.99 15.49
C LEU A 266 4.68 -9.43 14.04
N GLY A 267 5.67 -10.27 13.76
CA GLY A 267 5.90 -10.88 12.44
C GLY A 267 4.74 -11.74 11.96
N GLU A 268 4.15 -12.56 12.82
CA GLU A 268 2.94 -13.32 12.49
C GLU A 268 1.75 -12.41 12.15
N SER A 269 1.53 -11.37 12.95
CA SER A 269 0.45 -10.40 12.73
C SER A 269 0.61 -9.69 11.39
N LEU A 270 1.80 -9.19 11.11
CA LEU A 270 2.13 -8.52 9.85
C LEU A 270 2.00 -9.46 8.64
N THR A 271 2.38 -10.74 8.80
CA THR A 271 2.24 -11.72 7.72
C THR A 271 0.77 -12.02 7.42
N LYS A 272 -0.08 -12.12 8.47
CA LYS A 272 -1.54 -12.28 8.28
C LYS A 272 -2.14 -11.06 7.57
N GLU A 273 -1.78 -9.86 8.01
CA GLU A 273 -2.24 -8.61 7.42
C GLU A 273 -1.82 -8.49 5.94
N LYS A 274 -0.56 -8.82 5.64
CA LYS A 274 -0.04 -8.90 4.27
C LYS A 274 -0.87 -9.85 3.41
N ASN A 275 -1.11 -11.07 3.87
CA ASN A 275 -1.88 -12.06 3.11
C ASN A 275 -3.33 -11.60 2.86
N THR A 276 -3.95 -10.93 3.84
CA THR A 276 -5.31 -10.36 3.64
C THR A 276 -5.31 -9.26 2.58
N LEU A 277 -4.32 -8.36 2.59
CA LEU A 277 -4.19 -7.28 1.62
C LEU A 277 -3.83 -7.79 0.21
N GLU A 278 -3.03 -8.84 0.11
CA GLU A 278 -2.74 -9.52 -1.16
C GLU A 278 -3.99 -10.15 -1.76
N THR A 279 -4.83 -10.78 -0.92
CA THR A 279 -6.10 -11.37 -1.36
C THR A 279 -7.07 -10.29 -1.87
N GLU A 280 -7.13 -9.14 -1.20
CA GLU A 280 -7.95 -8.00 -1.63
C GLU A 280 -7.45 -7.38 -2.93
N ASN A 281 -6.13 -7.29 -3.13
CA ASN A 281 -5.54 -6.83 -4.39
C ASN A 281 -5.92 -7.74 -5.56
N VAL A 282 -5.86 -9.06 -5.38
CA VAL A 282 -6.27 -10.02 -6.43
C VAL A 282 -7.73 -9.79 -6.83
N ARG A 283 -8.62 -9.64 -5.83
CA ARG A 283 -10.04 -9.36 -6.09
C ARG A 283 -10.25 -8.04 -6.84
N LEU A 284 -9.51 -7.00 -6.49
CA LEU A 284 -9.59 -5.70 -7.18
C LEU A 284 -9.08 -5.80 -8.62
N ASP A 285 -8.04 -6.60 -8.87
CA ASP A 285 -7.51 -6.83 -10.21
C ASP A 285 -8.49 -7.60 -11.11
N GLU A 286 -9.20 -8.59 -10.56
CA GLU A 286 -10.29 -9.27 -11.28
C GLU A 286 -11.39 -8.28 -11.71
N VAL A 287 -11.85 -7.42 -10.78
CA VAL A 287 -12.85 -6.40 -11.07
C VAL A 287 -12.35 -5.42 -12.14
N LEU A 288 -11.12 -4.93 -12.01
CA LEU A 288 -10.50 -4.03 -12.99
C LEU A 288 -10.34 -4.68 -14.37
N SER A 289 -10.05 -5.98 -14.43
CA SER A 289 -9.97 -6.72 -15.69
C SER A 289 -11.33 -6.76 -16.40
N GLY A 290 -12.42 -6.99 -15.65
CA GLY A 290 -13.79 -6.93 -16.16
C GLY A 290 -14.17 -5.54 -16.69
N PHE A 291 -13.84 -4.49 -15.94
CA PHE A 291 -14.04 -3.10 -16.39
C PHE A 291 -13.25 -2.77 -17.65
N ASN A 292 -12.00 -3.24 -17.76
CA ASN A 292 -11.18 -3.00 -18.95
C ASN A 292 -11.74 -3.71 -20.19
N ALA A 293 -12.22 -4.96 -20.03
CA ALA A 293 -12.87 -5.69 -21.12
C ALA A 293 -14.14 -4.97 -21.59
N ALA A 294 -14.99 -4.55 -20.65
CA ALA A 294 -16.19 -3.77 -20.96
C ALA A 294 -15.85 -2.44 -21.67
N PHE A 295 -14.84 -1.72 -21.19
CA PHE A 295 -14.39 -0.47 -21.80
C PHE A 295 -13.89 -0.68 -23.24
N GLN A 296 -13.08 -1.71 -23.49
CA GLN A 296 -12.61 -2.05 -24.83
C GLN A 296 -13.76 -2.39 -25.78
N ALA A 297 -14.74 -3.18 -25.31
CA ALA A 297 -15.92 -3.53 -26.09
C ALA A 297 -16.72 -2.27 -26.49
N VAL A 298 -16.93 -1.33 -25.56
CA VAL A 298 -17.62 -0.06 -25.81
C VAL A 298 -16.86 0.83 -26.81
N GLN A 299 -15.54 0.93 -26.69
CA GLN A 299 -14.72 1.69 -27.64
C GLN A 299 -14.78 1.08 -29.04
N MET A 300 -14.67 -0.24 -29.15
CA MET A 300 -14.76 -0.95 -30.42
C MET A 300 -16.15 -0.79 -31.07
N PHE A 301 -17.21 -0.81 -30.26
CA PHE A 301 -18.57 -0.52 -30.72
C PHE A 301 -18.69 0.90 -31.30
N ARG A 302 -18.15 1.92 -30.63
CA ARG A 302 -18.15 3.31 -31.13
C ARG A 302 -17.44 3.44 -32.48
N THR A 303 -16.26 2.85 -32.61
CA THR A 303 -15.49 2.90 -33.87
C THR A 303 -16.25 2.25 -35.02
N LEU A 304 -16.81 1.06 -34.80
CA LEU A 304 -17.59 0.36 -35.82
C LEU A 304 -18.87 1.11 -36.22
N MET A 305 -19.53 1.76 -35.27
CA MET A 305 -20.70 2.61 -35.56
C MET A 305 -20.33 3.79 -36.46
N SER A 306 -19.21 4.47 -36.19
CA SER A 306 -18.71 5.55 -37.05
C SER A 306 -18.37 5.06 -38.46
N GLU A 307 -17.74 3.90 -38.58
CA GLU A 307 -17.44 3.30 -39.90
C GLU A 307 -18.70 2.90 -40.66
N LEU A 308 -19.73 2.39 -39.98
CA LEU A 308 -21.01 2.07 -40.58
C LEU A 308 -21.72 3.32 -41.10
N ASP A 309 -21.68 4.43 -40.38
CA ASP A 309 -22.29 5.69 -40.82
C ASP A 309 -21.55 6.30 -42.02
N ALA A 310 -20.21 6.18 -42.06
CA ALA A 310 -19.42 6.53 -43.23
C ALA A 310 -19.79 5.68 -44.46
N LEU A 311 -19.92 4.36 -44.29
CA LEU A 311 -20.33 3.45 -45.37
C LEU A 311 -21.75 3.70 -45.87
N LYS A 312 -22.71 3.97 -44.98
CA LYS A 312 -24.08 4.36 -45.36
C LYS A 312 -24.07 5.61 -46.22
N SER A 313 -23.25 6.59 -45.85
CA SER A 313 -23.09 7.85 -46.59
C SER A 313 -22.51 7.57 -47.98
N GLY A 314 -21.44 6.77 -48.08
CA GLY A 314 -20.83 6.38 -49.37
C GLY A 314 -21.79 5.62 -50.29
N ILE A 315 -22.53 4.63 -49.77
CA ILE A 315 -23.56 3.91 -50.55
C ILE A 315 -24.62 4.88 -51.08
N SER A 316 -25.07 5.82 -50.24
CA SER A 316 -26.07 6.82 -50.65
C SER A 316 -25.56 7.72 -51.77
N GLU A 317 -24.27 8.03 -51.79
CA GLU A 317 -23.62 8.83 -52.82
C GLU A 317 -23.49 8.05 -54.14
N SER A 318 -22.97 6.82 -54.10
CA SER A 318 -22.89 5.94 -55.28
C SER A 318 -24.28 5.63 -55.86
N MET A 319 -25.32 5.50 -55.03
CA MET A 319 -26.71 5.37 -55.49
C MET A 319 -27.21 6.63 -56.22
N ARG A 320 -26.84 7.84 -55.76
CA ARG A 320 -27.18 9.09 -56.46
C ARG A 320 -26.46 9.16 -57.81
N GLU A 321 -25.18 8.80 -57.85
CA GLU A 321 -24.40 8.77 -59.08
C GLU A 321 -24.98 7.78 -60.08
N LEU A 322 -25.33 6.56 -59.64
CA LEU A 322 -25.99 5.55 -60.46
C LEU A 322 -27.30 6.07 -61.06
N ASN A 323 -28.12 6.76 -60.25
CA ASN A 323 -29.37 7.36 -60.69
C ASN A 323 -29.13 8.47 -61.73
N CYS A 324 -28.09 9.28 -61.57
CA CYS A 324 -27.71 10.31 -62.54
C CYS A 324 -27.29 9.69 -63.88
N VAL A 325 -26.36 8.73 -63.84
CA VAL A 325 -25.89 7.99 -65.02
C VAL A 325 -27.02 7.25 -65.72
N SER A 326 -27.96 6.67 -64.95
CA SER A 326 -29.11 5.99 -65.53
C SER A 326 -30.09 6.95 -66.21
N LYS A 327 -30.30 8.16 -65.66
CA LYS A 327 -31.13 9.19 -66.32
C LYS A 327 -30.48 9.71 -67.60
N ASP A 328 -29.17 9.93 -67.58
CA ASP A 328 -28.41 10.35 -68.78
C ASP A 328 -28.47 9.29 -69.89
N LEU A 329 -28.34 8.02 -69.53
CA LEU A 329 -28.46 6.91 -70.48
C LEU A 329 -29.82 6.90 -71.17
N VAL A 330 -30.91 7.05 -70.40
CA VAL A 330 -32.27 7.10 -70.97
C VAL A 330 -32.38 8.27 -71.95
N ARG A 331 -31.90 9.48 -71.58
CA ARG A 331 -31.91 10.64 -72.47
C ARG A 331 -31.11 10.43 -73.76
N LEU A 332 -29.93 9.79 -73.66
CA LEU A 332 -29.10 9.48 -74.82
C LEU A 332 -29.75 8.43 -75.73
N GLU A 333 -30.36 7.40 -75.15
CA GLU A 333 -31.09 6.36 -75.87
C GLU A 333 -32.32 6.95 -76.60
N GLU A 334 -33.10 7.80 -75.93
CA GLU A 334 -34.23 8.55 -76.53
C GLU A 334 -33.75 9.44 -77.68
N SER A 335 -32.68 10.22 -77.47
CA SER A 335 -32.11 11.06 -78.54
C SER A 335 -31.60 10.23 -79.72
N GLN A 336 -31.06 9.03 -79.47
CA GLN A 336 -30.58 8.14 -80.52
C GLN A 336 -31.75 7.59 -81.34
N ILE A 337 -32.87 7.23 -80.71
CA ILE A 337 -34.10 6.81 -81.38
C ILE A 337 -34.60 7.94 -82.30
N ILE A 338 -34.73 9.16 -81.76
CA ILE A 338 -35.17 10.33 -82.54
C ILE A 338 -34.25 10.59 -83.73
N ASN A 339 -32.93 10.47 -83.56
CA ASN A 339 -31.98 10.69 -84.65
C ASN A 339 -32.03 9.58 -85.70
N LYS A 340 -32.27 8.32 -85.31
CA LYS A 340 -32.52 7.20 -86.23
C LYS A 340 -33.79 7.42 -87.05
N ASP A 341 -34.87 7.86 -86.42
CA ASP A 341 -36.13 8.18 -87.12
C ASP A 341 -35.93 9.33 -88.13
N LYS A 342 -35.22 10.38 -87.72
CA LYS A 342 -34.83 11.49 -88.63
C LYS A 342 -33.95 11.02 -89.79
N LEU A 343 -33.07 10.03 -89.58
CA LEU A 343 -32.26 9.46 -90.66
C LEU A 343 -33.13 8.69 -91.65
N ILE A 344 -34.09 7.89 -91.18
CA ILE A 344 -35.06 7.16 -92.01
C ILE A 344 -35.91 8.15 -92.83
N GLU A 345 -36.37 9.24 -92.21
CA GLU A 345 -37.10 10.32 -92.89
C GLU A 345 -36.22 11.04 -93.94
N ALA A 346 -34.95 11.28 -93.60
CA ALA A 346 -33.99 11.89 -94.50
C ALA A 346 -33.56 10.97 -95.67
N GLN A 347 -33.68 9.65 -95.54
CA GLN A 347 -33.38 8.68 -96.60
C GLN A 347 -34.58 8.48 -97.56
N SER A 348 -35.81 8.57 -97.06
CA SER A 348 -37.05 8.35 -97.84
C SER A 348 -37.60 9.58 -98.59
N CYS A 349 -37.13 10.81 -98.27
CA CYS A 349 -37.59 12.05 -98.92
C CYS A 349 -36.80 12.45 -100.19
N GLY A 350 -37.44 13.08 -101.17
CA GLY A 350 -36.79 13.64 -102.38
C GLY A 350 -35.93 14.89 -102.11
N ARG A 351 -35.01 15.24 -103.04
CA ARG A 351 -33.99 16.31 -102.88
C ARG A 351 -34.52 17.67 -102.38
N LEU A 352 -35.66 18.13 -102.89
CA LEU A 352 -36.29 19.41 -102.50
C LEU A 352 -36.80 19.40 -101.04
N LYS A 353 -37.31 18.25 -100.58
CA LYS A 353 -37.90 18.08 -99.24
C LYS A 353 -36.84 17.93 -98.14
N LYS A 354 -35.64 17.43 -98.46
CA LYS A 354 -34.48 17.37 -97.54
C LYS A 354 -33.93 18.76 -97.20
N ILE A 355 -33.88 19.65 -98.19
CA ILE A 355 -33.36 21.02 -98.04
C ILE A 355 -34.35 21.87 -97.22
N PHE A 356 -35.66 21.78 -97.51
CA PHE A 356 -36.70 22.54 -96.81
C PHE A 356 -36.84 22.15 -95.32
N LYS A 357 -36.54 20.90 -94.96
CA LYS A 357 -36.53 20.41 -93.56
C LYS A 357 -35.16 20.45 -92.88
N GLY A 358 -34.11 20.91 -93.55
CA GLY A 358 -32.75 20.98 -92.97
C GLY A 358 -32.13 19.62 -92.61
N LEU A 359 -32.54 18.54 -93.28
CA LEU A 359 -32.11 17.16 -92.96
C LEU A 359 -30.88 16.77 -93.79
N ASN A 360 -29.69 16.72 -93.16
CA ASN A 360 -28.45 16.23 -93.77
C ASN A 360 -28.14 14.79 -93.27
N PRO A 361 -28.28 13.75 -94.12
CA PRO A 361 -28.08 12.35 -93.72
C PRO A 361 -26.68 12.05 -93.17
N GLN A 362 -25.62 12.63 -93.74
CA GLN A 362 -24.24 12.39 -93.30
C GLN A 362 -23.97 13.01 -91.93
N LYS A 363 -24.56 14.17 -91.64
CA LYS A 363 -24.45 14.84 -90.33
C LYS A 363 -25.24 14.08 -89.26
N ILE A 364 -26.44 13.61 -89.59
CA ILE A 364 -27.29 12.81 -88.68
C ILE A 364 -26.60 11.47 -88.35
N GLN A 365 -26.00 10.81 -89.34
CA GLN A 365 -25.24 9.57 -89.11
C GLN A 365 -24.07 9.79 -88.14
N ARG A 366 -23.27 10.84 -88.32
CA ARG A 366 -22.17 11.17 -87.39
C ARG A 366 -22.66 11.43 -85.96
N GLU A 367 -23.82 12.06 -85.79
CA GLU A 367 -24.42 12.27 -84.47
C GLU A 367 -24.94 10.95 -83.85
N ILE A 368 -25.45 10.02 -84.66
CA ILE A 368 -25.82 8.67 -84.20
C ILE A 368 -24.58 7.90 -83.73
N ASP A 369 -23.47 7.97 -84.47
CA ASP A 369 -22.23 7.27 -84.12
C ASP A 369 -21.64 7.84 -82.82
N LYS A 370 -21.59 9.18 -82.67
CA LYS A 370 -21.17 9.84 -81.43
C LYS A 370 -22.04 9.47 -80.23
N THR A 371 -23.36 9.48 -80.40
CA THR A 371 -24.30 9.10 -79.33
C THR A 371 -24.18 7.62 -78.98
N SER A 372 -23.90 6.74 -79.95
CA SER A 372 -23.64 5.31 -79.69
C SER A 372 -22.41 5.10 -78.80
N VAL A 373 -21.29 5.78 -79.11
CA VAL A 373 -20.08 5.73 -78.27
C VAL A 373 -20.35 6.26 -76.87
N ALA A 374 -21.12 7.35 -76.75
CA ALA A 374 -21.51 7.91 -75.46
C ALA A 374 -22.39 6.93 -74.64
N ILE A 375 -23.36 6.27 -75.27
CA ILE A 375 -24.20 5.24 -74.63
C ILE A 375 -23.34 4.08 -74.12
N ASP A 376 -22.44 3.55 -74.95
CA ASP A 376 -21.58 2.43 -74.55
C ASP A 376 -20.65 2.81 -73.40
N SER A 377 -20.09 4.02 -73.42
CA SER A 377 -19.25 4.53 -72.32
C SER A 377 -20.04 4.64 -71.01
N LYS A 378 -21.25 5.23 -71.04
CA LYS A 378 -22.10 5.39 -69.85
C LYS A 378 -22.65 4.04 -69.36
N ARG A 379 -22.88 3.06 -70.25
CA ARG A 379 -23.24 1.68 -69.87
C ARG A 379 -22.12 1.00 -69.08
N ARG A 380 -20.86 1.20 -69.47
CA ARG A 380 -19.69 0.69 -68.72
C ARG A 380 -19.62 1.31 -67.33
N VAL A 381 -19.72 2.64 -67.23
CA VAL A 381 -19.73 3.36 -65.94
C VAL A 381 -20.88 2.89 -65.05
N LYS A 382 -22.10 2.73 -65.61
CA LYS A 382 -23.25 2.18 -64.88
C LYS A 382 -22.98 0.79 -64.31
N LYS A 383 -22.31 -0.07 -65.08
CA LYS A 383 -21.95 -1.44 -64.64
C LYS A 383 -20.90 -1.39 -63.53
N GLU A 384 -19.91 -0.51 -63.64
CA GLU A 384 -18.83 -0.34 -62.68
C GLU A 384 -19.36 0.18 -61.32
N ILE A 385 -20.21 1.21 -61.34
CA ILE A 385 -20.87 1.73 -60.12
C ILE A 385 -21.74 0.66 -59.46
N LYS A 386 -22.42 -0.20 -60.23
CA LYS A 386 -23.21 -1.31 -59.68
C LYS A 386 -22.33 -2.34 -58.95
N VAL A 387 -21.19 -2.70 -59.54
CA VAL A 387 -20.25 -3.64 -58.91
C VAL A 387 -19.71 -3.04 -57.60
N GLN A 388 -19.34 -1.75 -57.60
CA GLN A 388 -18.89 -1.06 -56.38
C GLN A 388 -19.98 -1.00 -55.31
N LEU A 389 -21.25 -0.77 -55.69
CA LEU A 389 -22.37 -0.78 -54.76
C LEU A 389 -22.56 -2.15 -54.11
N ASP A 390 -22.51 -3.23 -54.89
CA ASP A 390 -22.62 -4.60 -54.37
C ASP A 390 -21.47 -4.92 -53.39
N GLU A 391 -20.25 -4.47 -53.69
CA GLU A 391 -19.09 -4.61 -52.79
C GLU A 391 -19.28 -3.83 -51.48
N LEU A 392 -19.73 -2.57 -51.56
CA LEU A 392 -19.99 -1.74 -50.38
C LEU A 392 -21.12 -2.29 -49.52
N GLU A 393 -22.18 -2.84 -50.12
CA GLU A 393 -23.27 -3.49 -49.40
C GLU A 393 -22.80 -4.76 -48.67
N ASN A 394 -21.94 -5.55 -49.30
CA ASN A 394 -21.32 -6.72 -48.66
C ASN A 394 -20.45 -6.32 -47.45
N VAL A 395 -19.61 -5.29 -47.58
CA VAL A 395 -18.79 -4.77 -46.47
C VAL A 395 -19.66 -4.25 -45.33
N LYS A 396 -20.74 -3.53 -45.65
CA LYS A 396 -21.72 -3.05 -44.66
C LYS A 396 -22.36 -4.22 -43.91
N MET A 397 -22.80 -5.27 -44.61
CA MET A 397 -23.41 -6.45 -43.99
C MET A 397 -22.46 -7.13 -43.01
N GLN A 398 -21.19 -7.32 -43.38
CA GLN A 398 -20.18 -7.89 -42.49
C GLN A 398 -19.95 -7.03 -41.23
N LYS A 399 -19.87 -5.70 -41.37
CA LYS A 399 -19.70 -4.80 -40.22
C LYS A 399 -20.94 -4.76 -39.32
N VAL A 400 -22.15 -4.81 -39.87
CA VAL A 400 -23.40 -4.91 -39.09
C VAL A 400 -23.43 -6.20 -38.25
N GLN A 401 -22.99 -7.33 -38.82
CA GLN A 401 -22.87 -8.58 -38.06
C GLN A 401 -21.87 -8.46 -36.90
N LYS A 402 -20.71 -7.82 -37.11
CA LYS A 402 -19.73 -7.56 -36.05
C LYS A 402 -20.29 -6.67 -34.94
N VAL A 403 -21.00 -5.59 -35.30
CA VAL A 403 -21.66 -4.70 -34.33
C VAL A 403 -22.70 -5.46 -33.48
N ASN A 404 -23.49 -6.33 -34.11
CA ASN A 404 -24.46 -7.16 -33.39
C ASN A 404 -23.77 -8.17 -32.46
N GLY A 405 -22.59 -8.69 -32.85
CA GLY A 405 -21.77 -9.56 -32.00
C GLY A 405 -21.27 -8.83 -30.75
N ILE A 406 -20.63 -7.69 -30.92
CA ILE A 406 -20.11 -6.87 -29.82
C ILE A 406 -21.23 -6.34 -28.93
N LYS A 407 -22.38 -5.99 -29.50
CA LYS A 407 -23.55 -5.58 -28.73
C LYS A 407 -24.00 -6.68 -27.77
N ARG A 408 -24.05 -7.93 -28.22
CA ARG A 408 -24.36 -9.07 -27.34
C ARG A 408 -23.30 -9.27 -26.27
N GLU A 409 -22.03 -9.07 -26.61
CA GLU A 409 -20.92 -9.17 -25.65
C GLU A 409 -21.01 -8.10 -24.57
N ILE A 410 -21.31 -6.85 -24.94
CA ILE A 410 -21.60 -5.76 -24.00
C ILE A 410 -22.83 -6.08 -23.14
N ASP A 411 -23.91 -6.60 -23.74
CA ASP A 411 -25.12 -7.01 -23.01
C ASP A 411 -24.83 -8.16 -22.04
N ILE A 412 -23.93 -9.08 -22.36
CA ILE A 412 -23.50 -10.15 -21.45
C ILE A 412 -22.64 -9.58 -20.32
N LEU A 413 -21.65 -8.75 -20.62
CA LEU A 413 -20.77 -8.14 -19.62
C LEU A 413 -21.51 -7.20 -18.66
N THR A 414 -22.55 -6.53 -19.13
CA THR A 414 -23.43 -5.67 -18.29
C THR A 414 -24.51 -6.45 -17.54
N ASN A 415 -24.87 -7.67 -17.99
CA ASN A 415 -25.80 -8.55 -17.28
C ASN A 415 -25.10 -9.59 -16.37
N GLN A 416 -23.79 -9.80 -16.50
CA GLN A 416 -23.03 -10.71 -15.63
C GLN A 416 -22.89 -10.21 -14.18
N ASP A 417 -23.30 -8.98 -13.89
CA ASP A 417 -23.61 -8.50 -12.53
C ASP A 417 -24.98 -9.00 -11.99
N SER A 418 -25.49 -10.13 -12.50
CA SER A 418 -26.67 -10.81 -11.94
C SER A 418 -26.34 -11.82 -10.82
N SER A 419 -25.08 -11.86 -10.34
CA SER A 419 -24.70 -12.63 -9.15
C SER A 419 -24.90 -11.85 -7.83
N PHE A 420 -25.49 -10.66 -7.88
CA PHE A 420 -26.18 -10.06 -6.74
C PHE A 420 -27.69 -10.33 -6.82
N GLY A 421 -28.10 -11.48 -6.29
CA GLY A 421 -29.43 -11.75 -5.73
C GLY A 421 -30.61 -11.87 -6.70
N ASP A 422 -31.22 -13.06 -6.73
CA ASP A 422 -32.64 -13.22 -7.04
C ASP A 422 -33.48 -12.21 -6.26
N SER A 423 -34.04 -11.18 -6.91
CA SER A 423 -35.29 -10.55 -6.46
C SER A 423 -35.77 -9.51 -7.47
N ASP A 424 -36.89 -9.79 -8.14
CA ASP A 424 -37.80 -8.75 -8.63
C ASP A 424 -39.25 -9.28 -8.56
N ILE A 425 -39.56 -9.87 -7.40
CA ILE A 425 -40.92 -10.12 -6.95
C ILE A 425 -41.13 -9.22 -5.73
N VAL A 426 -41.93 -8.16 -5.89
CA VAL A 426 -42.29 -7.30 -4.76
C VAL A 426 -43.63 -7.78 -4.22
N GLU A 427 -43.64 -8.19 -2.96
CA GLU A 427 -44.85 -8.59 -2.26
C GLU A 427 -45.53 -7.33 -1.70
N CYS A 428 -46.78 -7.08 -2.11
CA CYS A 428 -47.50 -5.90 -1.66
C CYS A 428 -47.84 -6.03 -0.17
N SER A 429 -47.27 -5.16 0.66
CA SER A 429 -47.47 -5.13 2.12
C SER A 429 -48.94 -5.00 2.56
N ARG A 430 -49.83 -4.57 1.67
CA ARG A 430 -51.26 -4.41 1.96
C ARG A 430 -52.12 -5.61 1.58
N CYS A 431 -51.69 -6.43 0.61
CA CYS A 431 -52.51 -7.55 0.13
C CYS A 431 -51.75 -8.87 -0.10
N ASN A 432 -50.46 -8.94 0.29
CA ASN A 432 -49.56 -10.09 0.17
C ASN A 432 -49.55 -10.77 -1.21
N ILE A 433 -49.71 -10.00 -2.28
CA ILE A 433 -49.61 -10.51 -3.65
C ILE A 433 -48.22 -10.18 -4.21
N LYS A 434 -47.59 -11.20 -4.78
CA LYS A 434 -46.33 -11.14 -5.53
C LYS A 434 -46.57 -10.47 -6.89
N ASN A 435 -46.07 -9.24 -7.06
CA ASN A 435 -46.18 -8.50 -8.31
C ASN A 435 -44.84 -8.52 -9.06
N ARG A 436 -44.87 -8.81 -10.38
CA ARG A 436 -43.73 -8.66 -11.28
C ARG A 436 -43.67 -7.23 -11.80
N VAL A 437 -42.62 -6.49 -11.46
CA VAL A 437 -42.43 -5.12 -11.93
C VAL A 437 -41.51 -5.13 -13.15
N LYS A 438 -42.01 -4.67 -14.31
CA LYS A 438 -41.14 -4.36 -15.46
C LYS A 438 -40.58 -2.95 -15.27
N GLN A 439 -39.26 -2.82 -15.24
CA GLN A 439 -38.58 -1.53 -15.20
C GLN A 439 -39.01 -0.67 -16.40
N TYR A 440 -39.89 0.31 -16.18
CA TYR A 440 -40.18 1.36 -17.16
C TYR A 440 -39.92 2.72 -16.53
N ALA A 441 -39.09 3.49 -17.22
CA ALA A 441 -38.85 4.93 -17.18
C ALA A 441 -38.77 5.61 -15.80
N GLU A 442 -37.68 6.34 -15.60
CA GLU A 442 -37.46 7.24 -14.47
C GLU A 442 -38.70 8.11 -14.21
N ASN A 443 -39.20 8.07 -12.97
CA ASN A 443 -40.28 8.89 -12.37
C ASN A 443 -41.71 8.33 -12.32
N ILE A 444 -41.97 7.05 -12.59
CA ILE A 444 -43.28 6.44 -12.30
C ILE A 444 -43.14 5.39 -11.19
N LYS A 445 -43.71 5.67 -10.01
CA LYS A 445 -43.79 4.67 -8.92
C LYS A 445 -44.75 3.54 -9.35
N PRO A 446 -44.33 2.26 -9.33
CA PRO A 446 -45.21 1.15 -9.67
C PRO A 446 -46.31 1.00 -8.61
N ILE A 447 -47.53 0.75 -9.07
CA ILE A 447 -48.73 0.60 -8.25
C ILE A 447 -49.19 -0.85 -8.28
N CYS A 448 -49.59 -1.40 -7.12
CA CYS A 448 -50.16 -2.75 -7.06
C CYS A 448 -51.45 -2.85 -7.88
N GLY A 449 -51.52 -3.80 -8.83
CA GLY A 449 -52.68 -3.98 -9.71
C GLY A 449 -53.99 -4.33 -9.01
N LYS A 450 -53.95 -4.84 -7.76
CA LYS A 450 -55.14 -5.21 -6.98
C LYS A 450 -55.60 -4.13 -6.00
N CYS A 451 -54.70 -3.62 -5.15
CA CYS A 451 -55.08 -2.71 -4.06
C CYS A 451 -54.69 -1.25 -4.31
N LYS A 452 -54.04 -0.96 -5.45
CA LYS A 452 -53.56 0.37 -5.84
C LYS A 452 -52.58 1.05 -4.86
N ALA A 453 -51.95 0.30 -3.95
CA ALA A 453 -50.90 0.84 -3.08
C ALA A 453 -49.58 1.04 -3.84
N GLU A 454 -48.79 2.06 -3.45
CA GLU A 454 -47.44 2.32 -3.97
C GLU A 454 -46.46 1.22 -3.53
N LEU A 455 -45.64 0.74 -4.46
CA LEU A 455 -44.55 -0.21 -4.17
C LEU A 455 -43.20 0.53 -4.02
N PRO A 456 -42.26 0.04 -3.20
CA PRO A 456 -40.95 0.66 -3.04
C PRO A 456 -40.16 0.67 -4.37
N SER A 457 -39.58 1.82 -4.70
CA SER A 457 -38.79 2.02 -5.92
C SER A 457 -37.36 1.51 -5.76
N TYR A 458 -36.92 0.63 -6.66
CA TYR A 458 -35.50 0.31 -6.87
C TYR A 458 -35.02 1.00 -8.15
N SER A 459 -33.98 1.83 -8.05
CA SER A 459 -33.32 2.47 -9.20
C SER A 459 -32.11 1.66 -9.64
N LYS A 460 -32.12 1.10 -10.85
CA LYS A 460 -30.89 0.66 -11.54
C LYS A 460 -30.40 1.84 -12.38
N ARG A 461 -29.21 2.39 -12.07
CA ARG A 461 -28.56 3.45 -12.84
C ARG A 461 -27.87 2.81 -14.05
N THR A 462 -28.11 3.32 -15.25
CA THR A 462 -27.27 3.04 -16.42
C THR A 462 -26.10 4.01 -16.39
N TYR A 463 -24.87 3.49 -16.33
CA TYR A 463 -23.67 4.33 -16.32
C TYR A 463 -23.30 4.75 -17.74
N SER A 464 -23.16 6.05 -17.96
CA SER A 464 -22.57 6.60 -19.18
C SER A 464 -21.07 6.29 -19.25
N VAL A 465 -20.50 6.33 -20.45
CA VAL A 465 -19.07 6.05 -20.66
C VAL A 465 -18.17 7.03 -19.89
N GLU A 466 -18.61 8.29 -19.74
CA GLU A 466 -17.91 9.31 -18.94
C GLU A 466 -17.95 8.99 -17.44
N GLU A 467 -19.02 8.36 -16.96
CA GLU A 467 -19.11 7.89 -15.57
C GLU A 467 -18.22 6.67 -15.32
N LEU A 468 -18.14 5.74 -16.29
CA LEU A 468 -17.22 4.60 -16.22
C LEU A 468 -15.75 5.04 -16.25
N GLU A 469 -15.40 6.06 -17.04
CA GLU A 469 -14.06 6.65 -17.03
C GLU A 469 -13.73 7.33 -15.69
N LYS A 470 -14.67 8.08 -15.11
CA LYS A 470 -14.51 8.69 -13.78
C LYS A 470 -14.36 7.63 -12.70
N MET A 471 -15.16 6.57 -12.72
CA MET A 471 -15.06 5.45 -11.78
C MET A 471 -13.71 4.73 -11.90
N LYS A 472 -13.20 4.52 -13.12
CA LYS A 472 -11.87 3.92 -13.35
C LYS A 472 -10.75 4.79 -12.77
N ILE A 473 -10.80 6.12 -12.96
CA ILE A 473 -9.83 7.05 -12.38
C ILE A 473 -9.88 7.02 -10.85
N GLU A 474 -11.09 7.00 -10.28
CA GLU A 474 -11.27 7.00 -8.83
C GLU A 474 -10.85 5.66 -8.19
N PHE A 475 -11.09 4.54 -8.87
CA PHE A 475 -10.60 3.22 -8.45
C PHE A 475 -9.08 3.12 -8.50
N ASN A 476 -8.45 3.62 -9.57
CA ASN A 476 -6.98 3.64 -9.67
C ASN A 476 -6.34 4.51 -8.59
N LYS A 477 -6.94 5.68 -8.28
CA LYS A 477 -6.49 6.51 -7.15
C LYS A 477 -6.58 5.78 -5.81
N ARG A 478 -7.66 5.03 -5.56
CA ARG A 478 -7.79 4.21 -4.34
C ARG A 478 -6.74 3.10 -4.29
N LYS A 479 -6.42 2.48 -5.42
CA LYS A 479 -5.35 1.47 -5.53
C LYS A 479 -3.97 2.07 -5.24
N GLU A 480 -3.66 3.26 -5.75
CA GLU A 480 -2.41 3.98 -5.44
C GLU A 480 -2.30 4.34 -3.95
N VAL A 481 -3.38 4.84 -3.33
CA VAL A 481 -3.41 5.12 -1.89
C VAL A 481 -3.23 3.83 -1.07
N HIS A 482 -3.85 2.73 -1.49
CA HIS A 482 -3.67 1.43 -0.83
C HIS A 482 -2.24 0.90 -0.97
N GLN A 483 -1.64 1.01 -2.16
CA GLN A 483 -0.24 0.65 -2.37
C GLN A 483 0.70 1.55 -1.53
N GLU A 484 0.44 2.84 -1.42
CA GLU A 484 1.22 3.75 -0.58
C GLU A 484 1.11 3.42 0.92
N ILE A 485 -0.06 2.97 1.39
CA ILE A 485 -0.26 2.47 2.77
C ILE A 485 0.50 1.15 2.99
N VAL A 486 0.46 0.23 2.02
CA VAL A 486 1.21 -1.03 2.07
C VAL A 486 2.72 -0.77 2.10
N TRP A 487 3.22 0.16 1.26
CA TRP A 487 4.64 0.55 1.24
C TRP A 487 5.07 1.28 2.52
N LYS A 488 4.25 2.17 3.08
CA LYS A 488 4.51 2.82 4.38
C LYS A 488 4.46 1.82 5.56
N GLY A 489 3.68 0.75 5.44
CA GLY A 489 3.67 -0.37 6.39
C GLY A 489 4.95 -1.20 6.32
N VAL A 490 5.49 -1.41 5.11
CA VAL A 490 6.78 -2.09 4.89
C VAL A 490 7.95 -1.23 5.39
N GLU A 491 7.96 0.08 5.14
CA GLU A 491 9.00 0.98 5.67
C GLU A 491 9.00 1.07 7.20
N LYS A 492 7.82 1.10 7.84
CA LYS A 492 7.71 1.05 9.32
C LYS A 492 8.10 -0.29 9.92
N GLY A 493 8.05 -1.38 9.15
CA GLY A 493 8.55 -2.69 9.57
C GLY A 493 10.07 -2.83 9.47
N VAL A 494 10.75 -1.89 8.80
CA VAL A 494 12.21 -1.85 8.63
C VAL A 494 12.89 -0.91 9.65
N GLU A 495 12.12 -0.11 10.39
CA GLU A 495 12.60 0.80 11.46
C GLU A 495 12.32 0.30 12.90
N ILE A 496 11.92 -0.96 13.10
CA ILE A 496 11.73 -1.56 14.44
C ILE A 496 12.95 -2.39 14.85
#